data_AF-A0A2U2S0V5-F1
#
_entry.id   AF-A0A2U2S0V5-F1
#
_cell.length_a   1.000
_cell.length_b   1.000
_cell.length_c   1.000
_cell.angle_alpha   90.00
_cell.angle_beta   90.00
_cell.angle_gamma   90.00
#
_symmetry.space_group_name_H-M   'P 1'
#
loop_
_entity.id
_entity.type
_entity.pdbx_description
1 polymer ?
#
loop_
_entity_poly.entity_id
_entity_poly.type
_entity_poly.pdbx_seq_one_letter_code
_entity_poly.pdbx_strand_id
1 'polypeptide(L)' 'MTDLRKYASQTTLRLVLGALLILFTIGIALIGLIYGLGAAVMGFLCLLGALLPIGLVWLALFGLDVVVKRLNRDE' A
#
# COMPACT_ATOMS: atom_id res chain seq x y z
N MET A 1 7.63 -9.54 26.37
CA MET A 1 7.70 -8.20 25.73
C MET A 1 8.68 -8.37 24.57
N THR A 2 8.28 -8.50 23.30
CA THR A 2 7.84 -7.39 22.44
C THR A 2 7.45 -7.96 21.07
N ASP A 3 6.20 -8.36 20.86
CA ASP A 3 5.71 -8.75 19.52
C ASP A 3 4.41 -8.06 19.11
N LEU A 4 4.10 -6.92 19.74
CA LEU A 4 3.04 -6.01 19.26
C LEU A 4 3.43 -5.27 17.96
N ARG A 5 4.72 -5.23 17.61
CA ARG A 5 5.23 -4.48 16.45
C ARG A 5 4.98 -5.20 15.12
N LYS A 6 4.80 -6.53 15.14
CA LYS A 6 4.56 -7.34 13.94
C LYS A 6 3.06 -7.38 13.55
N TYR A 7 2.16 -7.09 14.49
CA TYR A 7 0.71 -7.17 14.27
C TYR A 7 0.07 -5.84 13.81
N ALA A 8 0.61 -4.69 14.23
CA ALA A 8 0.07 -3.39 13.85
C ALA A 8 0.16 -3.10 12.34
N SER A 9 1.15 -3.67 11.63
CA SER A 9 1.36 -3.42 10.21
C SER A 9 0.30 -4.07 9.30
N GLN A 10 -0.37 -5.13 9.75
CA GLN A 10 -1.36 -5.84 8.93
C GLN A 10 -2.68 -5.06 8.87
N THR A 11 -3.08 -4.42 9.98
CA THR A 11 -4.29 -3.59 10.04
C THR A 11 -4.15 -2.33 9.20
N THR A 12 -2.99 -1.67 9.24
CA THR A 12 -2.74 -0.45 8.46
C THR A 12 -2.71 -0.71 6.97
N LEU A 13 -2.11 -1.81 6.50
CA LEU A 13 -2.13 -2.17 5.07
C LEU A 13 -3.56 -2.38 4.56
N ARG A 14 -4.41 -3.04 5.34
CA ARG A 14 -5.81 -3.27 4.96
C ARG A 14 -6.61 -1.97 4.94
N LEU A 15 -6.35 -1.06 5.88
CA LEU A 15 -6.94 0.29 5.89
C LEU A 15 -6.48 1.12 4.70
N VAL A 16 -5.18 1.08 4.38
CA VAL A 16 -4.60 1.80 3.25
C VAL A 16 -5.12 1.25 1.92
N LEU A 17 -5.20 -0.07 1.75
CA LEU A 17 -5.82 -0.67 0.55
C LEU A 17 -7.29 -0.28 0.43
N GLY A 18 -8.04 -0.28 1.53
CA GLY A 18 -9.46 0.12 1.54
C GLY A 18 -9.63 1.60 1.14
N ALA A 19 -8.83 2.48 1.73
CA ALA A 19 -8.82 3.90 1.38
C ALA A 19 -8.39 4.12 -0.08
N LEU A 20 -7.38 3.38 -0.56
CA LEU A 20 -6.90 3.47 -1.93
C LEU A 20 -7.98 3.04 -2.93
N LEU A 21 -8.69 1.93 -2.67
CA LEU A 21 -9.80 1.48 -3.52
C LEU A 21 -10.92 2.51 -3.60
N ILE A 22 -11.35 3.05 -2.46
CA ILE A 22 -12.40 4.08 -2.42
C ILE A 22 -11.95 5.32 -3.20
N LEU A 23 -10.71 5.77 -2.98
CA LEU A 23 -10.16 6.95 -3.65
C LEU A 23 -9.95 6.72 -5.15
N PHE A 24 -9.54 5.53 -5.57
CA PHE A 24 -9.42 5.15 -6.99
C PHE A 24 -10.79 5.18 -7.67
N THR A 25 -11.77 4.52 -7.05
CA THR A 25 -13.09 4.32 -7.66
C THR A 25 -13.89 5.61 -7.68
N ILE A 26 -14.00 6.30 -6.54
CA ILE A 26 -14.75 7.57 -6.43
C ILE A 26 -13.97 8.71 -7.10
N GLY A 27 -12.65 8.78 -6.88
CA GLY A 27 -11.82 9.85 -7.42
C GLY A 27 -11.77 9.82 -8.94
N ILE A 28 -11.47 8.68 -9.56
CA ILE A 28 -11.41 8.60 -11.03
C ILE A 28 -12.79 8.73 -11.65
N ALA A 29 -13.84 8.16 -11.05
CA ALA A 29 -15.20 8.33 -11.55
C ALA A 29 -15.63 9.80 -11.55
N LEU A 30 -15.37 10.54 -10.45
CA LEU A 30 -15.73 11.94 -10.34
C LEU A 30 -14.88 12.84 -11.25
N ILE A 31 -13.58 12.55 -11.35
CA ILE A 31 -12.65 13.27 -12.22
C ILE A 31 -13.01 13.05 -13.70
N GLY A 32 -13.32 11.82 -14.10
CA GLY A 32 -13.73 11.49 -15.46
C GLY A 32 -15.04 12.17 -15.86
N LEU A 33 -15.97 12.32 -14.91
CA LEU A 33 -17.26 12.98 -15.16
C LEU A 33 -17.15 14.51 -15.30
N ILE A 34 -16.22 15.15 -14.59
CA ILE A 34 -16.12 16.63 -14.52
C ILE A 34 -14.99 17.20 -15.39
N TYR A 35 -13.81 16.57 -15.42
CA TYR A 35 -12.58 17.16 -15.96
C TYR A 35 -12.07 16.54 -17.27
N GLY A 36 -12.70 15.46 -17.75
CA GLY A 36 -12.34 14.82 -19.03
C GLY A 36 -11.01 14.05 -19.03
N LEU A 37 -10.59 13.59 -20.21
CA LEU A 37 -9.55 12.56 -20.39
C LEU A 37 -8.18 12.92 -19.77
N GLY A 38 -7.81 14.22 -19.76
CA GLY A 38 -6.52 14.68 -19.22
C GLY A 38 -6.39 14.49 -17.71
N ALA A 39 -7.49 14.60 -16.96
CA ALA A 39 -7.47 14.46 -15.51
C ALA A 39 -7.46 12.98 -15.07
N ALA A 40 -7.95 12.07 -15.91
CA ALA A 40 -7.80 10.63 -15.70
C ALA A 40 -6.32 10.21 -15.68
N VAL A 41 -5.48 10.81 -16.53
CA VAL A 41 -4.03 10.55 -16.57
C VAL A 41 -3.33 11.01 -15.28
N MET A 42 -3.74 12.17 -14.74
CA MET A 42 -3.22 12.66 -13.45
C MET A 42 -3.65 11.79 -12.28
N GLY A 43 -4.89 11.28 -12.28
CA GLY A 43 -5.33 10.27 -11.32
C GLY A 43 -4.46 9.01 -11.38
N PHE A 44 -4.14 8.53 -12.59
CA PHE A 44 -3.28 7.37 -12.80
C PHE A 44 -1.85 7.59 -12.27
N LEU A 45 -1.27 8.77 -12.51
CA LEU A 45 0.06 9.15 -11.99
C LEU A 45 0.07 9.21 -10.46
N CYS A 46 -0.98 9.77 -9.84
CA CYS A 46 -1.12 9.82 -8.38
C CYS A 46 -1.14 8.41 -7.77
N LEU A 47 -1.79 7.48 -8.46
CA LEU A 47 -1.90 6.09 -8.05
C LEU A 47 -0.60 5.30 -8.20
N LEU A 48 0.16 5.55 -9.27
CA LEU A 48 1.55 5.07 -9.35
C LEU A 48 2.40 5.64 -8.21
N GLY A 49 2.23 6.91 -7.87
CA GLY A 49 2.92 7.55 -6.75
C GLY A 49 2.60 6.90 -5.40
N ALA A 50 1.35 6.53 -5.16
CA ALA A 50 0.94 5.81 -3.96
C ALA A 50 1.47 4.36 -3.91
N LEU A 51 1.71 3.74 -5.07
CA LEU A 51 2.28 2.40 -5.16
C LEU A 51 3.74 2.35 -4.68
N LEU A 52 4.48 3.46 -4.81
CA LEU A 52 5.87 3.57 -4.35
C LEU A 52 6.04 3.29 -2.84
N PRO A 53 5.41 4.04 -1.91
CA PRO A 53 5.55 3.78 -0.48
C PRO A 53 4.92 2.45 -0.07
N ILE A 54 3.83 2.01 -0.71
CA ILE A 54 3.22 0.70 -0.46
C ILE A 54 4.22 -0.42 -0.78
N GLY A 55 4.83 -0.37 -1.97
CA GLY A 55 5.84 -1.32 -2.39
C GLY A 55 7.06 -1.29 -1.48
N LEU A 56 7.52 -0.10 -1.07
CA LEU A 56 8.67 0.06 -0.19
C LEU A 56 8.44 -0.56 1.19
N VAL A 57 7.26 -0.34 1.78
CA VAL A 57 6.87 -0.95 3.06
C VAL A 57 6.77 -2.47 2.92
N TRP A 58 6.17 -2.96 1.83
CA TRP A 58 6.02 -4.40 1.61
C TRP A 58 7.36 -5.10 1.42
N LEU A 59 8.28 -4.48 0.67
CA LEU A 59 9.65 -4.96 0.47
C LEU A 59 10.43 -4.97 1.79
N ALA A 60 10.33 -3.89 2.58
CA ALA A 60 10.97 -3.84 3.90
C ALA A 60 10.44 -4.95 4.83
N LEU A 61 9.13 -5.19 4.82
CA LEU A 61 8.51 -6.23 5.64
C LEU A 61 8.90 -7.64 5.18
N PHE A 62 8.94 -7.87 3.87
CA PHE A 62 9.39 -9.14 3.29
C PHE A 62 10.87 -9.42 3.61
N GLY A 63 11.72 -8.39 3.51
CA GLY A 63 13.13 -8.48 3.88
C GLY A 63 13.31 -8.89 5.34
N LEU A 64 12.57 -8.27 6.26
CA LEU A 64 12.59 -8.67 7.67
C LEU A 64 12.08 -10.10 7.88
N ASP A 65 11.00 -10.50 7.21
CA ASP A 65 10.43 -11.84 7.40
C ASP A 65 11.38 -12.94 6.91
N VAL A 66 12.08 -12.71 5.79
CA VAL A 66 13.13 -13.61 5.29
C VAL A 66 14.29 -13.71 6.27
N VAL A 67 14.78 -12.60 6.83
CA VAL A 67 15.90 -12.60 7.78
C VAL A 67 15.53 -13.30 9.09
N VAL A 68 14.33 -13.01 9.63
CA VAL A 68 13.84 -13.66 10.86
C VAL A 68 13.65 -15.16 10.65
N LYS A 69 13.08 -15.58 9.52
CA LYS A 69 12.87 -17.00 9.20
C LYS A 69 14.17 -17.76 8.99
N ARG A 70 15.23 -17.08 8.54
CA ARG A 70 16.58 -17.66 8.43
C ARG A 70 17.19 -17.86 9.82
N LEU A 71 17.08 -16.88 10.70
CA LEU A 71 17.67 -16.91 12.05
C LEU A 71 16.97 -17.91 12.99
N ASN A 72 15.66 -18.10 12.83
CA ASN A 72 14.85 -18.98 13.67
C ASN A 72 14.81 -20.44 13.17
N ARG A 73 15.61 -20.77 12.14
CA ARG A 73 15.79 -22.14 11.61
C ARG A 73 17.02 -22.84 12.22
N ASP A 74 17.81 -22.11 13.00
CA ASP A 74 19.05 -22.60 13.61
C ASP A 74 18.84 -23.20 15.03
N GLU A 75 17.58 -23.45 15.44
CA GLU A 75 17.21 -24.28 16.61
C GLU A 75 16.59 -25.62 16.19
#